data_AF-A0A923PZ76-F1
#
_entry.id   AF-A0A923PZ76-F1
#
_cell.length_a   1.000
_cell.length_b   1.000
_cell.length_c   1.000
_cell.angle_alpha   90.00
_cell.angle_beta   90.00
_cell.angle_gamma   90.00
#
_symmetry.space_group_name_H-M   'P 1'
#
loop_
_entity.id
_entity.type
_entity.pdbx_description
1 polymer ?
#
loop_
_entity_poly.entity_id
_entity_poly.type
_entity_poly.pdbx_seq_one_letter_code
_entity_poly.pdbx_strand_id
1 'polypeptide(L)'
;LVILRGDGLVLNGTNLQSEKPFKFSGDVPIHCQILGDEVIDLGLIYRRDKLSAKMELLQLSKPEIQYFEPGTHLFFCLSGGLKVNAIKANEGDTVMLEGPYEATLGPLGAKASYVYMKLVE
;
A
#
# COMPACT_ATOMS: atom_id res chain seq x y z
N LEU A 1 6.50 4.89 2.51
CA LEU A 1 5.51 5.94 2.22
C LEU A 1 5.14 5.84 0.75
N VAL A 2 3.87 6.01 0.39
CA VAL A 2 3.44 6.18 -1.00
C VAL A 2 2.45 7.33 -1.09
N ILE A 3 2.58 8.19 -2.09
CA ILE A 3 1.65 9.29 -2.33
C ILE A 3 0.40 8.73 -3.00
N LEU A 4 -0.76 8.96 -2.38
CA LEU A 4 -2.08 8.50 -2.84
C LEU A 4 -2.84 9.57 -3.62
N ARG A 5 -2.68 10.85 -3.23
CA ARG A 5 -3.34 12.00 -3.86
C ARG A 5 -2.49 13.27 -3.67
N GLY A 6 -2.60 14.20 -4.61
CA GLY A 6 -1.89 15.47 -4.61
C GLY A 6 -0.68 15.45 -5.54
N ASP A 7 -0.03 16.60 -5.70
CA ASP A 7 1.09 16.77 -6.65
C ASP A 7 2.41 16.16 -6.15
N GLY A 8 2.44 15.75 -4.88
CA GLY A 8 3.57 15.10 -4.23
C GLY A 8 4.25 15.98 -3.19
N LEU A 9 5.41 15.52 -2.72
CA LEU A 9 6.18 16.22 -1.69
C LEU A 9 7.66 16.00 -1.89
N VAL A 10 8.48 16.90 -1.36
CA VAL A 10 9.93 16.73 -1.26
C VAL A 10 10.26 16.30 0.16
N LEU A 11 10.81 15.09 0.30
CA LEU A 11 11.24 14.52 1.57
C LEU A 11 12.77 14.49 1.63
N ASN A 12 13.37 15.27 2.53
CA ASN A 12 14.83 15.37 2.67
C ASN A 12 15.55 15.61 1.31
N GLY A 13 14.99 16.49 0.48
CA GLY A 13 15.52 16.80 -0.85
C GLY A 13 15.14 15.81 -1.97
N THR A 14 14.47 14.70 -1.64
CA THR A 14 13.99 13.72 -2.62
C THR A 14 12.57 14.07 -3.05
N ASN A 15 12.35 14.32 -4.34
CA ASN A 15 11.01 14.55 -4.88
C ASN A 15 10.23 13.22 -4.96
N LEU A 16 9.09 13.17 -4.27
CA LEU A 16 8.17 12.04 -4.21
C LEU A 16 6.86 12.42 -4.89
N GLN A 17 6.53 11.71 -5.96
CA GLN A 17 5.28 11.86 -6.70
C GLN A 17 4.43 10.59 -6.55
N SER A 18 3.19 10.65 -7.03
CA SER A 18 2.24 9.54 -6.99
C SER A 18 2.80 8.23 -7.55
N GLU A 19 2.25 7.13 -7.04
CA GLU A 19 2.39 5.76 -7.58
C GLU A 19 3.69 4.99 -7.26
N LYS A 20 4.67 5.59 -6.57
CA LYS A 20 5.90 4.87 -6.18
C LYS A 20 6.14 4.89 -4.67
N PRO A 21 6.17 3.70 -4.02
CA PRO A 21 6.61 3.59 -2.64
C PRO A 21 8.06 4.05 -2.46
N PHE A 22 8.28 4.89 -1.46
CA PHE A 22 9.58 5.37 -1.02
C PHE A 22 9.91 4.86 0.39
N LYS A 23 11.13 4.33 0.55
CA LYS A 23 11.65 3.80 1.81
C LYS A 23 12.69 4.77 2.39
N PHE A 24 12.53 5.14 3.65
CA PHE A 24 13.47 5.96 4.39
C PHE A 24 13.55 5.52 5.87
N SER A 25 14.58 6.00 6.58
CA SER A 25 14.78 5.74 8.01
C SER A 25 14.09 6.81 8.84
N GLY A 26 13.37 6.40 9.89
CA GLY A 26 12.83 7.34 10.89
C GLY A 26 13.88 7.86 11.89
N ASP A 27 15.12 7.34 11.83
CA ASP A 27 16.17 7.69 12.80
C ASP A 27 16.90 9.01 12.44
N VAL A 28 16.62 9.57 11.27
CA VAL A 28 17.19 10.85 10.82
C VAL A 28 16.12 11.93 10.86
N PRO A 29 16.47 13.20 11.08
CA PRO A 29 15.52 14.31 10.95
C PRO A 29 14.81 14.26 9.59
N ILE A 30 13.49 14.47 9.64
CA ILE A 30 12.63 14.45 8.45
C ILE A 30 12.12 15.87 8.19
N HIS A 31 12.47 16.38 7.02
CA HIS A 31 11.98 17.64 6.49
C HIS A 31 11.12 17.35 5.26
N CYS A 32 9.86 17.80 5.33
CA CYS A 32 8.88 17.64 4.27
C CYS A 32 8.50 19.02 3.73
N GLN A 33 8.49 19.15 2.41
CA GLN A 33 7.92 20.29 1.71
C GLN A 33 6.86 19.78 0.74
N ILE A 34 5.62 20.22 0.91
CA ILE A 34 4.52 19.86 0.02
C ILE A 34 4.70 20.56 -1.34
N LEU A 35 4.48 19.82 -2.43
CA LEU A 35 4.39 20.37 -3.78
C LEU A 35 2.92 20.65 -4.06
N GLY A 36 2.58 21.90 -4.37
CA GLY A 36 1.19 22.31 -4.63
C GLY A 36 0.36 22.42 -3.35
N ASP A 37 -0.86 21.89 -3.42
CA ASP A 37 -1.84 21.92 -2.33
C ASP A 37 -1.74 20.66 -1.45
N GLU A 38 -2.87 20.20 -0.90
CA GLU A 38 -2.94 19.04 -0.01
C GLU A 38 -2.42 17.74 -0.65
N VAL A 39 -1.65 16.99 0.13
CA VAL A 39 -1.14 15.66 -0.22
C VAL A 39 -1.66 14.65 0.78
N ILE A 40 -2.17 13.53 0.26
CA ILE A 40 -2.53 12.36 1.06
C ILE A 40 -1.53 11.25 0.73
N ASP A 41 -0.92 10.70 1.77
CA ASP A 41 0.01 9.60 1.67
C ASP A 41 -0.42 8.39 2.52
N LEU A 42 0.27 7.28 2.32
CA LEU A 42 0.16 6.08 3.15
C LEU A 42 1.56 5.65 3.64
N GLY A 43 1.71 5.63 4.96
CA GLY A 43 2.92 5.18 5.63
C GLY A 43 2.81 3.73 6.12
N LEU A 44 3.90 2.97 5.99
CA LEU A 44 4.11 1.72 6.72
C LEU A 44 5.35 1.89 7.59
N ILE A 45 5.15 1.88 8.91
CA ILE A 45 6.20 2.03 9.92
C ILE A 45 6.30 0.71 10.67
N TYR A 46 7.52 0.18 10.79
CA TYR A 46 7.78 -1.10 11.41
C TYR A 46 9.17 -1.11 12.06
N ARG A 47 9.37 -2.05 12.98
CA ARG A 47 10.67 -2.31 13.60
C ARG A 47 11.57 -3.09 12.65
N ARG A 48 12.54 -2.40 12.04
CA ARG A 48 13.46 -2.96 11.02
C ARG A 48 14.42 -4.02 11.57
N ASP A 49 14.63 -4.07 12.88
CA ASP A 49 15.40 -5.10 13.57
C ASP A 49 14.63 -6.42 13.72
N LYS A 50 13.31 -6.41 13.49
CA LYS A 50 12.43 -7.56 13.70
C LYS A 50 11.61 -7.97 12.50
N LEU A 51 11.46 -7.08 11.52
CA LEU A 51 10.58 -7.28 10.38
C LEU A 51 11.26 -6.75 9.13
N SER A 52 11.09 -7.48 8.03
CA SER A 52 11.23 -6.97 6.68
C SER A 52 9.85 -6.58 6.14
N ALA A 53 9.79 -5.57 5.25
CA ALA A 53 8.54 -5.17 4.63
C ALA A 53 8.68 -4.83 3.14
N LYS A 54 7.61 -5.14 2.39
CA LYS A 54 7.39 -4.77 0.99
C LYS A 54 6.12 -3.92 0.90
N MET A 55 6.12 -2.94 0.00
CA MET A 55 4.96 -2.12 -0.32
C MET A 55 4.92 -1.90 -1.84
N GLU A 56 3.75 -2.08 -2.45
CA GLU A 56 3.52 -1.94 -3.89
C GLU A 56 2.14 -1.33 -4.14
N LEU A 57 2.04 -0.42 -5.11
CA LEU A 57 0.75 0.03 -5.63
C LEU A 57 0.37 -0.85 -6.83
N LEU A 58 -0.80 -1.48 -6.76
CA LEU A 58 -1.26 -2.47 -7.74
C LEU A 58 -2.68 -2.14 -8.21
N GLN A 59 -3.06 -2.76 -9.33
CA GLN A 59 -4.35 -2.53 -9.96
C GLN A 59 -4.92 -3.80 -10.58
N LEU A 60 -6.23 -3.98 -10.47
CA LEU A 60 -6.96 -5.12 -11.00
C LEU A 60 -8.14 -4.66 -11.85
N SER A 61 -8.32 -5.30 -13.00
CA SER A 61 -9.50 -5.14 -13.87
C SER A 61 -10.33 -6.42 -13.99
N LYS A 62 -9.85 -7.53 -13.44
CA LYS A 62 -10.53 -8.83 -13.40
C LYS A 62 -10.09 -9.61 -12.16
N PRO A 63 -10.87 -10.60 -11.72
CA PRO A 63 -10.44 -11.47 -10.64
C PRO A 63 -9.22 -12.31 -11.02
N GLU A 64 -8.37 -12.58 -10.03
CA GLU A 64 -7.21 -13.45 -10.15
C GLU A 64 -6.98 -14.22 -8.84
N ILE A 65 -6.40 -15.40 -8.96
CA ILE A 65 -6.00 -16.23 -7.82
C ILE A 65 -4.51 -16.02 -7.62
N GLN A 66 -4.12 -15.68 -6.39
CA GLN A 66 -2.72 -15.52 -6.01
C GLN A 66 -2.40 -16.38 -4.80
N TYR A 67 -1.17 -16.90 -4.77
CA TYR A 67 -0.61 -17.54 -3.58
C TYR A 67 0.24 -16.54 -2.81
N PHE A 68 -0.05 -16.40 -1.53
CA PHE A 68 0.69 -15.54 -0.61
C PHE A 68 1.60 -16.41 0.26
N GLU A 69 2.89 -16.10 0.19
CA GLU A 69 3.95 -16.67 1.04
C GLU A 69 3.71 -16.43 2.54
N PRO A 70 4.44 -17.07 3.47
CA PRO A 70 4.33 -16.76 4.90
C PRO A 70 4.58 -15.27 5.21
N GLY A 71 3.79 -14.73 6.14
CA GLY A 71 3.86 -13.34 6.62
C GLY A 71 2.49 -12.69 6.82
N THR A 72 2.50 -11.41 7.18
CA THR A 72 1.30 -10.57 7.27
C THR A 72 1.11 -9.82 5.96
N HIS A 73 -0.06 -9.97 5.34
CA HIS A 73 -0.43 -9.35 4.08
C HIS A 73 -1.54 -8.33 4.30
N LEU A 74 -1.33 -7.10 3.85
CA LEU A 74 -2.28 -6.01 3.95
C LEU A 74 -2.67 -5.52 2.55
N PHE A 75 -3.96 -5.34 2.35
CA PHE A 75 -4.55 -4.84 1.10
C PHE A 75 -5.35 -3.59 1.42
N PHE A 76 -4.74 -2.42 1.25
CA PHE A 76 -5.42 -1.13 1.41
C PHE A 76 -6.11 -0.76 0.10
N CYS A 77 -7.44 -0.70 0.11
CA CYS A 77 -8.22 -0.37 -1.08
C CYS A 77 -8.16 1.15 -1.33
N LEU A 78 -7.42 1.54 -2.38
CA LEU A 78 -7.25 2.94 -2.75
C LEU A 78 -8.46 3.45 -3.54
N SER A 79 -8.95 2.68 -4.52
CA SER A 79 -10.10 3.08 -5.34
C SER A 79 -10.84 1.90 -5.95
N GLY A 80 -12.12 2.10 -6.30
CA GLY A 80 -12.95 1.17 -7.08
C GLY A 80 -13.49 -0.07 -6.35
N GLY A 81 -13.08 -0.26 -5.09
CA GLY A 81 -13.51 -1.37 -4.23
C GLY A 81 -12.80 -2.68 -4.54
N LEU A 82 -12.21 -3.31 -3.53
CA LEU A 82 -11.45 -4.55 -3.63
C LEU A 82 -12.20 -5.70 -2.96
N LYS A 83 -12.22 -6.85 -3.60
CA LYS A 83 -12.64 -8.12 -3.01
C LYS A 83 -11.42 -8.99 -2.76
N VAL A 84 -11.28 -9.46 -1.52
CA VAL A 84 -10.25 -10.39 -1.08
C VAL A 84 -10.97 -11.61 -0.51
N ASN A 85 -11.01 -12.71 -1.26
CA ASN A 85 -11.84 -13.88 -0.96
C ASN A 85 -13.33 -13.50 -0.82
N ALA A 86 -13.94 -13.75 0.33
CA ALA A 86 -15.32 -13.35 0.64
C ALA A 86 -15.42 -11.91 1.18
N ILE A 87 -14.30 -11.29 1.55
CA ILE A 87 -14.26 -9.97 2.18
C ILE A 87 -14.33 -8.89 1.09
N LYS A 88 -15.19 -7.90 1.32
CA LYS A 88 -15.30 -6.70 0.49
C LYS A 88 -14.67 -5.54 1.25
N ALA A 89 -13.81 -4.80 0.58
CA ALA A 89 -13.17 -3.58 1.05
C ALA A 89 -13.57 -2.43 0.12
N ASN A 90 -14.15 -1.39 0.69
CA ASN A 90 -14.42 -0.14 -0.01
C ASN A 90 -13.18 0.76 0.03
N GLU A 91 -13.24 1.91 -0.64
CA GLU A 91 -12.14 2.89 -0.61
C GLU A 91 -11.81 3.30 0.83
N GLY A 92 -10.53 3.25 1.20
CA GLY A 92 -10.04 3.51 2.55
C GLY A 92 -9.99 2.27 3.47
N ASP A 93 -10.67 1.18 3.12
CA ASP A 93 -10.64 -0.05 3.92
C ASP A 93 -9.31 -0.81 3.74
N THR A 94 -8.90 -1.55 4.78
CA THR A 94 -7.75 -2.46 4.72
C THR A 94 -8.19 -3.87 5.07
N VAL A 95 -7.83 -4.85 4.23
CA VAL A 95 -7.94 -6.27 4.56
C VAL A 95 -6.58 -6.79 5.01
N MET A 96 -6.56 -7.56 6.09
CA MET A 96 -5.38 -8.27 6.57
C MET A 96 -5.57 -9.78 6.41
N LEU A 97 -4.56 -10.46 5.87
CA LEU A 97 -4.46 -11.92 5.83
C LEU A 97 -3.13 -12.35 6.46
N GLU A 98 -3.13 -13.48 7.15
CA GLU A 98 -1.91 -14.16 7.59
C GLU A 98 -1.65 -15.37 6.68
N GLY A 99 -0.45 -15.42 6.13
CA GLY A 99 -0.01 -16.46 5.21
C GLY A 99 0.70 -17.64 5.89
N PRO A 100 0.96 -18.72 5.14
CA PRO A 100 0.70 -18.83 3.71
C PRO A 100 -0.79 -19.08 3.40
N TYR A 101 -1.29 -18.48 2.32
CA TYR A 101 -2.71 -18.57 1.96
C TYR A 101 -2.93 -18.36 0.45
N GLU A 102 -3.84 -19.11 -0.17
CA GLU A 102 -4.32 -18.83 -1.53
C GLU A 102 -5.52 -17.90 -1.45
N ALA A 103 -5.47 -16.74 -2.10
CA ALA A 103 -6.60 -15.81 -2.12
C ALA A 103 -7.01 -15.42 -3.53
N THR A 104 -8.32 -15.31 -3.71
CA THR A 104 -8.93 -14.71 -4.90
C THR A 104 -9.05 -13.20 -4.67
N LEU A 105 -8.34 -12.42 -5.48
CA LEU A 105 -8.46 -10.97 -5.53
C LEU A 105 -9.33 -10.56 -6.70
N GLY A 106 -10.08 -9.46 -6.58
CA GLY A 106 -10.79 -8.91 -7.72
C GLY A 106 -11.43 -7.55 -7.44
N PRO A 107 -11.78 -6.79 -8.48
CA PRO A 107 -12.51 -5.54 -8.31
C PRO A 107 -13.97 -5.80 -7.92
N LEU A 108 -14.56 -4.90 -7.12
CA LEU A 108 -16.02 -4.88 -6.88
C LEU A 108 -16.77 -4.27 -8.07
N GLY A 109 -16.10 -3.42 -8.85
CA GLY A 109 -16.60 -2.83 -10.10
C GLY A 109 -15.74 -3.19 -11.31
N ALA A 110 -15.55 -2.23 -12.23
CA ALA A 110 -14.74 -2.45 -13.44
C ALA A 110 -13.23 -2.51 -13.16
N LYS A 111 -12.77 -1.83 -12.11
CA LYS A 111 -11.35 -1.71 -11.75
C LYS A 111 -11.22 -1.44 -10.26
N ALA A 112 -10.13 -1.90 -9.66
CA ALA A 112 -9.74 -1.55 -8.31
C ALA A 112 -8.25 -1.23 -8.27
N SER A 113 -7.88 -0.18 -7.54
CA SER A 113 -6.48 0.13 -7.23
C SER A 113 -6.27 -0.07 -5.73
N TYR A 114 -5.15 -0.64 -5.34
CA TYR A 114 -4.87 -0.94 -3.94
C TYR A 114 -3.37 -0.91 -3.64
N VAL A 115 -3.03 -0.59 -2.40
CA VAL A 115 -1.66 -0.73 -1.91
C VAL A 115 -1.54 -2.09 -1.23
N TYR A 116 -0.68 -2.94 -1.80
CA TYR A 116 -0.29 -4.20 -1.21
C TYR A 116 0.91 -3.99 -0.30
N MET A 117 0.85 -4.50 0.93
CA MET A 117 1.97 -4.50 1.86
C MET A 117 2.17 -5.91 2.43
N LYS A 118 3.44 -6.32 2.54
CA LYS A 118 3.83 -7.58 3.19
C LYS A 118 4.79 -7.27 4.33
N LEU A 119 4.56 -7.85 5.50
CA LEU A 119 5.52 -7.88 6.62
C LEU A 119 5.93 -9.33 6.90
N VAL A 120 7.21 -9.56 7.15
CA VAL A 120 7.78 -10.87 7.48
C VAL A 120 8.79 -10.70 8.62
N GLU A 121 8.73 -11.57 9.63
CA GLU A 121 9.71 -11.66 10.72
C GLU A 121 11.11 -12.07 10.26
#